data_AF-A0A417XZT6-F1
#
_entry.id   AF-A0A417XZT6-F1
#
_cell.length_a   1.000
_cell.length_b   1.000
_cell.length_c   1.000
_cell.angle_alpha   90.00
_cell.angle_beta   90.00
_cell.angle_gamma   90.00
#
_symmetry.space_group_name_H-M   'P 1'
#
loop_
_entity.id
_entity.type
_entity.pdbx_description
1 polymer ?
#
loop_
_entity_poly.entity_id
_entity_poly.type
_entity_poly.pdbx_seq_one_letter_code
_entity_poly.pdbx_strand_id
1 'polypeptide(L)'
;MRGHRGGAGMGGFPGQTTETTSSLGIQALGAVQVSRDGVEQKIGGTRQRRLLSVLLIHRDRVVSVDRVAEVVFEGEPTDAAATTLRSYVARLRRTLGNAVVTRSPGYQLDTAGIAIDVVDFEAGVQAGRAALQRQDPAGAVERLNTALALWHGDAYAEFADEPWAYPEAQRLAELAGDSWASRRGRVAGWPGPPRRDGSLLG
;
A
#
# COMPACT_ATOMS: atom_id res chain seq x y z
N MET A 1 -36.34 56.61 -34.21
CA MET A 1 -34.91 57.01 -34.13
C MET A 1 -34.28 56.17 -33.02
N ARG A 2 -33.38 55.22 -33.33
CA ARG A 2 -31.91 55.28 -33.03
C ARG A 2 -31.63 55.92 -31.66
N GLY A 3 -30.93 55.33 -30.69
CA GLY A 3 -30.05 54.16 -30.61
C GLY A 3 -29.00 54.43 -29.52
N HIS A 4 -28.33 53.36 -29.06
CA HIS A 4 -27.15 53.30 -28.15
C HIS A 4 -27.43 53.42 -26.65
N ARG A 5 -26.70 52.75 -25.73
CA ARG A 5 -25.86 51.53 -25.59
C ARG A 5 -25.03 51.80 -24.31
N GLY A 6 -24.81 50.77 -23.49
CA GLY A 6 -23.82 50.76 -22.41
C GLY A 6 -24.46 50.44 -21.06
N GLY A 7 -24.02 49.46 -20.29
CA GLY A 7 -22.94 48.50 -20.43
C GLY A 7 -22.81 47.72 -19.12
N ALA A 8 -22.49 46.44 -19.26
CA ALA A 8 -21.67 45.61 -18.38
C ALA A 8 -21.91 45.60 -16.84
N GLY A 9 -22.24 44.40 -16.35
CA GLY A 9 -22.14 44.01 -14.94
C GLY A 9 -22.33 42.51 -14.78
N MET A 10 -21.48 41.71 -15.44
CA MET A 10 -21.36 40.28 -15.17
C MET A 10 -20.93 40.09 -13.71
N GLY A 11 -21.86 39.64 -12.86
CA GLY A 11 -21.52 38.96 -11.62
C GLY A 11 -21.00 37.57 -11.99
N GLY A 12 -19.69 37.47 -12.19
CA GLY A 12 -19.01 36.19 -12.36
C GLY A 12 -19.29 35.31 -11.14
N PHE A 13 -19.81 34.11 -11.40
CA PHE A 13 -19.74 33.03 -10.42
C PHE A 13 -18.26 32.81 -10.09
N PRO A 14 -17.85 32.82 -8.80
CA PRO A 14 -16.52 32.36 -8.46
C PRO A 14 -16.41 30.93 -8.97
N GLY A 15 -15.43 30.72 -9.83
CA GLY A 15 -15.08 29.39 -10.32
C GLY A 15 -14.92 28.49 -9.11
N GLN A 16 -15.75 27.44 -9.07
CA GLN A 16 -15.40 26.25 -8.33
C GLN A 16 -14.17 25.72 -9.07
N THR A 17 -12.99 26.19 -8.67
CA THR A 17 -11.76 25.43 -8.87
C THR A 17 -12.05 24.08 -8.27
N THR A 18 -12.32 23.10 -9.11
CA THR A 18 -12.06 21.72 -8.78
C THR A 18 -10.57 21.71 -8.42
N GLU A 19 -10.26 21.88 -7.14
CA GLU A 19 -9.00 21.40 -6.60
C GLU A 19 -9.02 19.92 -6.92
N THR A 20 -8.37 19.56 -8.02
CA THR A 20 -8.08 18.19 -8.38
C THR A 20 -7.26 17.65 -7.21
N THR A 21 -7.97 17.10 -6.22
CA THR A 21 -7.36 16.49 -5.05
C THR A 21 -6.67 15.27 -5.61
N SER A 22 -5.36 15.40 -5.83
CA SER A 22 -4.55 14.34 -6.41
C SER A 22 -4.66 13.12 -5.51
N SER A 23 -5.24 12.05 -6.04
CA SER A 23 -5.50 10.81 -5.32
C SER A 23 -4.22 9.97 -5.31
N LEU A 24 -3.74 9.64 -4.12
CA LEU A 24 -2.56 8.80 -3.96
C LEU A 24 -2.99 7.37 -3.66
N GLY A 25 -2.42 6.40 -4.36
CA GLY A 25 -2.67 4.97 -4.19
C GLY A 25 -1.39 4.21 -3.84
N ILE A 26 -1.49 3.20 -2.99
CA ILE A 26 -0.43 2.23 -2.70
C ILE A 26 -1.00 0.83 -2.88
N GLN A 27 -0.28 0.00 -3.63
CA GLN A 27 -0.61 -1.41 -3.84
C GLN A 27 0.47 -2.29 -3.21
N ALA A 28 0.05 -3.28 -2.44
CA ALA A 28 0.92 -4.27 -1.81
C ALA A 28 0.29 -5.67 -1.75
N LEU A 29 -0.89 -5.90 -2.30
CA LEU A 29 -1.45 -7.23 -2.56
C LEU A 29 -0.91 -7.78 -3.89
N GLY A 30 0.41 -7.83 -3.99
CA GLY A 30 1.20 -8.06 -5.20
C GLY A 30 2.56 -7.36 -5.08
N ALA A 31 3.14 -6.98 -6.23
CA ALA A 31 4.33 -6.13 -6.25
C ALA A 31 4.02 -4.75 -5.64
N VAL A 32 4.99 -4.15 -4.95
CA VAL A 32 4.75 -2.90 -4.23
C VAL A 32 4.80 -1.73 -5.20
N GLN A 33 3.65 -1.08 -5.39
CA GLN A 33 3.46 0.00 -6.36
C GLN A 33 2.83 1.22 -5.70
N VAL A 34 3.08 2.39 -6.29
CA VAL A 34 2.46 3.66 -5.90
C VAL A 34 1.85 4.25 -7.15
N SER A 35 0.63 4.75 -7.06
CA SER A 35 -0.05 5.45 -8.14
C SER A 35 -0.48 6.84 -7.69
N ARG A 36 -0.55 7.77 -8.64
CA ARG A 36 -1.10 9.10 -8.44
C ARG A 36 -2.09 9.36 -9.55
N ASP A 37 -3.34 9.62 -9.18
CA ASP A 37 -4.44 9.83 -10.13
C ASP A 37 -4.56 8.67 -11.13
N GLY A 38 -4.39 7.45 -10.63
CA GLY A 38 -4.40 6.21 -11.41
C GLY A 38 -3.13 5.92 -12.22
N VAL A 39 -2.14 6.83 -12.23
CA VAL A 39 -0.88 6.65 -12.98
C VAL A 39 0.21 6.13 -12.05
N GLU A 40 0.80 4.98 -12.39
CA GLU A 40 1.92 4.39 -11.65
C GLU A 40 3.11 5.35 -11.56
N GLN A 41 3.69 5.44 -10.37
CA GLN A 41 4.81 6.30 -10.04
C GLN A 41 6.05 5.46 -9.72
N LYS A 42 7.22 5.91 -10.19
CA LYS A 42 8.49 5.26 -9.87
C LYS A 42 8.88 5.54 -8.42
N ILE A 43 8.83 4.53 -7.56
CA ILE A 43 9.29 4.56 -6.16
C ILE A 43 10.83 4.55 -6.09
N GLY A 44 11.46 3.96 -7.12
CA GLY A 44 12.90 3.79 -7.27
C GLY A 44 13.35 2.33 -7.06
N GLY A 45 14.57 2.12 -6.57
CA GLY A 45 15.17 0.78 -6.45
C GLY A 45 14.62 -0.06 -5.28
N THR A 46 15.03 -1.33 -5.20
CA THR A 46 14.59 -2.31 -4.19
C THR A 46 14.65 -1.78 -2.76
N ARG A 47 15.71 -1.03 -2.40
CA ARG A 47 15.85 -0.42 -1.06
C ARG A 47 14.76 0.60 -0.71
N GLN A 48 14.28 1.37 -1.69
CA GLN A 48 13.19 2.32 -1.48
C GLN A 48 11.83 1.62 -1.39
N ARG A 49 11.64 0.53 -2.16
CA ARG A 49 10.46 -0.32 -2.02
C ARG A 49 10.46 -1.05 -0.67
N ARG A 50 11.59 -1.58 -0.20
CA ARG A 50 11.74 -2.13 1.18
C ARG A 50 11.36 -1.10 2.24
N LEU A 51 11.85 0.14 2.11
CA LEU A 51 11.49 1.24 3.01
C LEU A 51 9.97 1.50 3.02
N LEU A 52 9.34 1.56 1.84
CA LEU A 52 7.89 1.74 1.77
C LEU A 52 7.15 0.56 2.41
N SER A 53 7.55 -0.68 2.08
CA SER A 53 6.93 -1.90 2.60
C SER A 53 7.00 -1.97 4.12
N VAL A 54 8.17 -1.73 4.74
CA VAL A 54 8.28 -1.79 6.21
C VAL A 54 7.40 -0.73 6.89
N LEU A 55 7.29 0.47 6.30
CA LEU A 55 6.41 1.52 6.81
C LEU A 55 4.93 1.19 6.59
N LEU A 56 4.58 0.51 5.49
CA LEU A 56 3.20 0.10 5.18
C LEU A 56 2.71 -1.04 6.08
N ILE A 57 3.58 -2.02 6.37
CA ILE A 57 3.30 -3.09 7.35
C ILE A 57 3.01 -2.47 8.72
N HIS A 58 3.77 -1.43 9.09
CA HIS A 58 3.61 -0.69 10.34
C HIS A 58 2.84 0.62 10.15
N ARG A 59 1.90 0.67 9.19
CA ARG A 59 1.12 1.87 8.87
C ARG A 59 0.55 2.53 10.13
N ASP A 60 0.58 3.86 10.15
CA ASP A 60 0.13 4.71 11.26
C ASP A 60 0.88 4.48 12.59
N ARG A 61 2.02 3.79 12.56
CA ARG A 61 2.94 3.61 13.70
C ARG A 61 4.34 4.09 13.34
N VAL A 62 5.08 4.53 14.36
CA VAL A 62 6.48 4.93 14.20
C VAL A 62 7.36 3.69 14.14
N VAL A 63 8.16 3.56 13.08
CA VAL A 63 9.24 2.58 12.94
C VAL A 63 10.56 3.30 13.19
N SER A 64 11.38 2.80 14.12
CA SER A 64 12.66 3.43 14.49
C SER A 64 13.63 3.50 13.31
N VAL A 65 14.53 4.49 13.32
CA VAL A 65 15.61 4.58 12.31
C VAL A 65 16.40 3.28 12.24
N ASP A 66 16.74 2.67 13.38
CA ASP A 66 17.54 1.45 13.44
C ASP A 66 16.83 0.27 12.79
N ARG A 67 15.54 0.08 13.08
CA ARG A 67 14.75 -1.00 12.46
C ARG A 67 14.58 -0.79 10.97
N VAL A 68 14.34 0.45 10.55
CA VAL A 68 14.26 0.78 9.13
C VAL A 68 15.61 0.52 8.44
N ALA A 69 16.72 0.89 9.07
CA ALA A 69 18.06 0.65 8.54
C ALA A 69 18.36 -0.85 8.43
N GLU A 70 18.06 -1.63 9.46
CA GLU A 70 18.20 -3.08 9.46
C GLU A 70 17.47 -3.71 8.26
N VAL A 71 16.22 -3.33 8.01
CA VAL A 71 15.44 -3.86 6.88
C VAL A 71 15.97 -3.36 5.53
N VAL A 72 16.26 -2.07 5.40
CA VAL A 72 16.67 -1.47 4.13
C VAL A 72 18.07 -1.93 3.69
N PHE A 73 18.95 -2.19 4.66
CA PHE A 73 20.32 -2.64 4.45
C PHE A 73 20.53 -4.14 4.75
N GLU A 74 19.46 -4.92 4.86
CA GLU A 74 19.52 -6.39 4.95
C GLU A 74 20.35 -6.89 6.15
N GLY A 75 20.27 -6.19 7.28
CA GLY A 75 21.05 -6.49 8.48
C GLY A 75 22.48 -5.94 8.50
N GLU A 76 22.93 -5.33 7.40
CA GLU A 76 24.30 -4.80 7.25
C GLU A 76 24.31 -3.27 7.05
N PRO A 77 23.87 -2.47 8.04
CA PRO A 77 23.94 -1.02 7.95
C PRO A 77 25.41 -0.55 7.95
N THR A 78 25.72 0.36 7.04
CA THR A 78 27.01 1.09 7.04
C THR A 78 26.96 2.27 8.01
N ASP A 79 28.10 2.86 8.36
CA ASP A 79 28.17 4.12 9.13
C ASP A 79 27.37 5.26 8.47
N ALA A 80 27.19 5.20 7.14
CA ALA A 80 26.41 6.16 6.36
C ALA A 80 24.93 5.78 6.19
N ALA A 81 24.45 4.72 6.84
CA ALA A 81 23.08 4.20 6.71
C ALA A 81 22.03 5.27 7.03
N ALA A 82 22.20 6.02 8.11
CA ALA A 82 21.25 7.07 8.51
C ALA A 82 21.15 8.19 7.46
N THR A 83 22.28 8.62 6.89
CA THR A 83 22.32 9.65 5.82
C THR A 83 21.68 9.14 4.53
N THR A 84 21.97 7.90 4.16
CA THR A 84 21.39 7.26 2.98
C THR A 84 19.89 7.06 3.14
N LEU A 85 19.43 6.68 4.35
CA LEU A 85 18.02 6.52 4.66
C LEU A 85 17.25 7.84 4.55
N ARG A 86 17.81 8.95 5.05
CA ARG A 86 17.23 10.28 4.85
C ARG A 86 17.05 10.60 3.36
N SER A 87 17.99 10.19 2.51
CA SER A 87 17.90 10.37 1.05
C SER A 87 16.79 9.51 0.43
N TYR A 88 16.61 8.27 0.89
CA TYR A 88 15.50 7.43 0.45
C TYR A 88 14.15 7.99 0.89
N VAL A 89 14.02 8.46 2.12
CA VAL A 89 12.82 9.13 2.63
C VAL A 89 12.50 10.40 1.82
N ALA A 90 13.51 11.23 1.53
CA ALA A 90 13.33 12.43 0.73
C ALA A 90 12.81 12.10 -0.69
N ARG A 91 13.27 11.00 -1.28
CA ARG A 91 12.77 10.54 -2.59
C ARG A 91 11.35 9.98 -2.49
N LEU A 92 11.04 9.18 -1.47
CA LEU A 92 9.67 8.70 -1.24
C LEU A 92 8.68 9.86 -1.06
N ARG A 93 9.07 10.93 -0.35
CA ARG A 93 8.25 12.14 -0.19
C ARG A 93 7.95 12.87 -1.51
N ARG A 94 8.82 12.76 -2.51
CA ARG A 94 8.51 13.33 -3.84
C ARG A 94 7.35 12.60 -4.50
N THR A 95 7.21 11.30 -4.23
CA THR A 95 6.16 10.46 -4.80
C THR A 95 4.90 10.46 -3.93
N LEU A 96 5.05 10.30 -2.63
CA LEU A 96 3.96 10.13 -1.65
C LEU A 96 3.54 11.46 -0.97
N GLY A 97 4.19 12.58 -1.32
CA GLY A 97 3.98 13.86 -0.65
C GLY A 97 4.36 13.80 0.84
N ASN A 98 3.46 14.31 1.68
CA ASN A 98 3.68 14.41 3.13
C ASN A 98 3.34 13.14 3.91
N ALA A 99 2.96 12.05 3.25
CA ALA A 99 2.57 10.79 3.88
C ALA A 99 3.70 10.15 4.71
N VAL A 100 4.97 10.32 4.31
CA VAL A 100 6.11 9.80 5.09
C VAL A 100 6.55 10.85 6.09
N VAL A 101 6.09 10.72 7.34
CA VAL A 101 6.32 11.67 8.42
C VAL A 101 7.56 11.27 9.24
N THR A 102 8.40 12.24 9.59
CA THR A 102 9.46 12.03 10.58
C THR A 102 8.88 12.24 11.96
N ARG A 103 8.87 11.20 12.79
CA ARG A 103 8.43 11.25 14.19
C ARG A 103 9.47 10.54 15.04
N SER A 104 10.14 11.28 15.93
CA SER A 104 11.20 10.71 16.77
C SER A 104 10.70 9.46 17.51
N PRO A 105 11.48 8.35 17.54
CA PRO A 105 12.84 8.18 17.03
C PRO A 105 12.93 7.59 15.60
N GLY A 106 11.97 7.86 14.70
CA GLY A 106 11.97 7.30 13.35
C GLY A 106 10.97 7.90 12.36
N TYR A 107 10.33 7.02 11.59
CA TYR A 107 9.45 7.38 10.48
C TYR A 107 8.10 6.67 10.61
N GLN A 108 7.06 7.32 10.11
CA GLN A 108 5.71 6.79 10.05
C GLN A 108 5.16 7.02 8.64
N LEU A 109 4.42 6.05 8.11
CA LEU A 109 3.52 6.28 6.99
C LEU A 109 2.15 6.68 7.55
N ASP A 110 1.76 7.93 7.32
CA ASP A 110 0.42 8.45 7.56
C ASP A 110 -0.46 8.04 6.37
N THR A 111 -1.48 7.23 6.65
CA THR A 111 -2.37 6.69 5.60
C THR A 111 -3.53 7.61 5.27
N ALA A 112 -3.70 8.73 5.98
CA ALA A 112 -4.80 9.65 5.77
C ALA A 112 -4.85 10.16 4.32
N GLY A 113 -5.97 9.91 3.64
CA GLY A 113 -6.20 10.32 2.26
C GLY A 113 -5.47 9.48 1.20
N ILE A 114 -4.93 8.32 1.56
CA ILE A 114 -4.28 7.38 0.64
C ILE A 114 -5.18 6.16 0.44
N ALA A 115 -5.44 5.80 -0.81
CA ALA A 115 -6.06 4.52 -1.13
C ALA A 115 -5.00 3.40 -1.00
N ILE A 116 -5.26 2.41 -0.15
CA ILE A 116 -4.30 1.33 0.14
C ILE A 116 -5.03 0.00 0.00
N ASP A 117 -4.64 -0.81 -0.98
CA ASP A 117 -5.32 -2.08 -1.30
C ASP A 117 -5.38 -3.05 -0.10
N VAL A 118 -4.34 -3.09 0.73
CA VAL A 118 -4.31 -3.87 1.97
C VAL A 118 -5.40 -3.41 2.95
N VAL A 119 -5.56 -2.10 3.13
CA VAL A 119 -6.58 -1.52 4.03
C VAL A 119 -7.97 -1.76 3.47
N ASP A 120 -8.15 -1.53 2.16
CA ASP A 120 -9.42 -1.74 1.46
C ASP A 120 -9.84 -3.23 1.49
N PHE A 121 -8.88 -4.14 1.33
CA PHE A 121 -9.09 -5.58 1.46
C PHE A 121 -9.56 -5.97 2.86
N GLU A 122 -8.85 -5.52 3.90
CA GLU A 122 -9.23 -5.79 5.29
C GLU A 122 -10.64 -5.27 5.60
N ALA A 123 -10.93 -4.03 5.19
CA ALA A 123 -12.25 -3.43 5.36
C ALA A 123 -13.34 -4.22 4.62
N GLY A 124 -13.06 -4.67 3.39
CA GLY A 124 -13.96 -5.51 2.61
C GLY A 124 -14.24 -6.85 3.27
N VAL A 125 -13.22 -7.52 3.83
CA VAL A 125 -13.40 -8.77 4.59
C VAL A 125 -14.25 -8.57 5.84
N GLN A 126 -14.00 -7.49 6.60
CA GLN A 126 -14.83 -7.18 7.78
C GLN A 126 -16.28 -6.88 7.38
N ALA A 127 -16.50 -6.12 6.31
CA ALA A 127 -17.83 -5.80 5.82
C ALA A 127 -18.58 -7.06 5.34
N GLY A 128 -17.88 -8.00 4.68
CA GLY A 128 -18.42 -9.30 4.31
C GLY A 128 -18.83 -10.15 5.51
N ARG A 129 -17.98 -10.24 6.54
CA ARG A 129 -18.29 -10.93 7.81
C ARG A 129 -19.50 -10.30 8.51
N ALA A 130 -19.58 -8.97 8.54
CA ALA A 130 -20.71 -8.27 9.13
C ALA A 130 -22.03 -8.51 8.35
N ALA A 131 -21.97 -8.67 7.02
CA ALA A 131 -23.15 -9.03 6.23
C ALA A 131 -23.66 -10.44 6.57
N LEU A 132 -22.75 -11.42 6.75
CA LEU A 132 -23.12 -12.76 7.22
C LEU A 132 -23.80 -12.73 8.61
N GLN A 133 -23.29 -11.91 9.53
CA GLN A 133 -23.90 -11.73 10.86
C GLN A 133 -25.33 -11.15 10.77
N ARG A 134 -25.63 -10.37 9.74
CA ARG A 134 -26.98 -9.83 9.46
C ARG A 134 -27.84 -10.75 8.59
N GLN A 135 -27.43 -12.00 8.39
CA GLN A 135 -28.11 -12.97 7.51
C GLN A 135 -28.27 -12.49 6.05
N ASP A 136 -27.31 -11.70 5.56
CA ASP A 136 -27.21 -11.23 4.17
C ASP A 136 -26.05 -11.94 3.44
N PRO A 137 -26.25 -13.19 2.97
CA PRO A 137 -25.21 -13.94 2.26
C PRO A 137 -24.89 -13.34 0.88
N ALA A 138 -25.85 -12.72 0.20
CA ALA A 138 -25.62 -12.11 -1.10
C ALA A 138 -24.69 -10.90 -0.99
N GLY A 139 -24.96 -9.99 -0.04
CA GLY A 139 -24.09 -8.85 0.23
C GLY A 139 -22.72 -9.27 0.79
N ALA A 140 -22.64 -10.38 1.51
CA ALA A 140 -21.36 -10.95 1.93
C ALA A 140 -20.50 -11.38 0.73
N VAL A 141 -21.09 -12.13 -0.21
CA VAL A 141 -20.40 -12.60 -1.43
C VAL A 141 -19.91 -11.43 -2.27
N GLU A 142 -20.75 -10.42 -2.49
CA GLU A 142 -20.38 -9.23 -3.26
C GLU A 142 -19.15 -8.53 -2.66
N ARG A 143 -19.19 -8.24 -1.35
CA ARG A 143 -18.11 -7.54 -0.64
C ARG A 143 -16.81 -8.33 -0.62
N LEU A 144 -16.90 -9.64 -0.39
CA LEU A 144 -15.73 -10.52 -0.40
C LEU A 144 -15.13 -10.62 -1.79
N ASN A 145 -15.94 -10.72 -2.85
CA ASN A 145 -15.45 -10.74 -4.23
C ASN A 145 -14.72 -9.44 -4.59
N THR A 146 -15.26 -8.28 -4.23
CA THR A 146 -14.60 -6.98 -4.43
C THR A 146 -13.26 -6.92 -3.70
N ALA A 147 -13.22 -7.35 -2.44
CA ALA A 147 -11.99 -7.38 -1.64
C ALA A 147 -10.93 -8.30 -2.27
N LEU A 148 -11.32 -9.50 -2.69
CA LEU A 148 -10.42 -10.47 -3.32
C LEU A 148 -9.94 -10.05 -4.70
N ALA A 149 -10.67 -9.20 -5.41
CA ALA A 149 -10.25 -8.65 -6.70
C ALA A 149 -9.05 -7.69 -6.58
N LEU A 150 -8.74 -7.20 -5.36
CA LEU A 150 -7.57 -6.35 -5.11
C LEU A 150 -6.24 -7.12 -5.15
N TRP A 151 -6.28 -8.46 -5.14
CA TRP A 151 -5.08 -9.30 -5.17
C TRP A 151 -4.56 -9.49 -6.61
N HIS A 152 -3.30 -9.14 -6.83
CA HIS A 152 -2.58 -9.25 -8.10
C HIS A 152 -1.37 -10.21 -8.03
N GLY A 153 -1.08 -10.75 -6.85
CA GLY A 153 0.01 -11.67 -6.57
C GLY A 153 0.12 -11.90 -5.06
N ASP A 154 1.24 -12.48 -4.62
CA ASP A 154 1.51 -12.63 -3.19
C ASP A 154 1.64 -11.24 -2.53
N ALA A 155 1.12 -11.10 -1.32
CA ALA A 155 1.23 -9.85 -0.58
C ALA A 155 2.71 -9.50 -0.37
N TYR A 156 3.09 -8.27 -0.71
CA TYR A 156 4.47 -7.81 -0.74
C TYR A 156 5.38 -8.73 -1.58
N ALA A 157 4.96 -9.11 -2.79
CA ALA A 157 5.56 -10.18 -3.61
C ALA A 157 7.11 -10.19 -3.69
N GLU A 158 7.75 -9.01 -3.72
CA GLU A 158 9.22 -8.88 -3.76
C GLU A 158 9.93 -9.29 -2.46
N PHE A 159 9.19 -9.31 -1.35
CA PHE A 159 9.70 -9.43 0.01
C PHE A 159 8.92 -10.46 0.84
N ALA A 160 7.99 -11.22 0.24
CA ALA A 160 7.06 -12.07 0.98
C ALA A 160 7.75 -13.11 1.89
N ASP A 161 8.93 -13.58 1.48
CA ASP A 161 9.74 -14.56 2.24
C ASP A 161 10.77 -13.92 3.19
N GLU A 162 10.89 -12.59 3.19
CA GLU A 162 11.81 -11.88 4.08
C GLU A 162 11.28 -11.91 5.54
N PRO A 163 12.13 -12.17 6.56
CA PRO A 163 11.66 -12.34 7.95
C PRO A 163 10.84 -11.17 8.51
N TRP A 164 11.09 -9.95 8.04
CA TRP A 164 10.37 -8.74 8.47
C TRP A 164 9.01 -8.55 7.81
N ALA A 165 8.76 -9.19 6.67
CA ALA A 165 7.52 -9.09 5.89
C ALA A 165 6.65 -10.34 5.97
N TYR A 166 7.29 -11.51 6.12
CA TYR A 166 6.65 -12.82 6.15
C TYR A 166 5.44 -12.91 7.09
N PRO A 167 5.48 -12.41 8.35
CA PRO A 167 4.33 -12.49 9.25
C PRO A 167 3.09 -11.74 8.71
N GLU A 168 3.29 -10.57 8.10
CA GLU A 168 2.19 -9.78 7.52
C GLU A 168 1.68 -10.43 6.23
N ALA A 169 2.58 -10.90 5.36
CA ALA A 169 2.21 -11.59 4.14
C ALA A 169 1.39 -12.86 4.43
N GLN A 170 1.79 -13.65 5.44
CA GLN A 170 1.03 -14.82 5.90
C GLN A 170 -0.33 -14.42 6.47
N ARG A 171 -0.39 -13.42 7.36
CA ARG A 171 -1.65 -12.96 7.94
C ARG A 171 -2.64 -12.51 6.86
N LEU A 172 -2.18 -11.78 5.85
CA LEU A 172 -3.02 -11.35 4.73
C LEU A 172 -3.47 -12.55 3.88
N ALA A 173 -2.58 -13.51 3.62
CA ALA A 173 -2.93 -14.73 2.89
C ALA A 173 -3.93 -15.61 3.65
N GLU A 174 -3.80 -15.73 4.97
CA GLU A 174 -4.76 -16.42 5.85
C GLU A 174 -6.11 -15.69 5.87
N LEU A 175 -6.09 -14.35 5.93
CA LEU A 175 -7.32 -13.55 5.87
C LEU A 175 -8.04 -13.73 4.52
N ALA A 176 -7.28 -13.95 3.45
CA ALA A 176 -7.78 -14.27 2.12
C ALA A 176 -8.15 -15.76 1.93
N GLY A 177 -8.05 -16.61 2.97
CA GLY A 177 -8.14 -18.07 2.93
C GLY A 177 -9.20 -18.69 1.99
N ASP A 178 -8.88 -19.90 1.51
CA ASP A 178 -9.49 -20.76 0.47
C ASP A 178 -9.80 -20.13 -0.91
N SER A 179 -10.15 -18.86 -0.94
CA SER A 179 -10.58 -18.12 -2.13
C SER A 179 -9.43 -17.72 -3.07
N TRP A 180 -8.26 -17.33 -2.53
CA TRP A 180 -7.03 -17.19 -3.33
C TRP A 180 -6.31 -18.52 -3.57
N ALA A 181 -6.35 -19.43 -2.58
CA ALA A 181 -5.81 -20.78 -2.65
C ALA A 181 -6.35 -21.62 -3.83
N SER A 182 -7.62 -21.39 -4.21
CA SER A 182 -8.27 -22.02 -5.37
C SER A 182 -7.85 -21.42 -6.72
N ARG A 183 -7.28 -20.20 -6.74
CA ARG A 183 -6.70 -19.56 -7.95
C ARG A 183 -5.23 -19.95 -8.20
N ARG A 184 -4.54 -20.58 -7.22
CA ARG A 184 -3.15 -21.11 -7.31
C ARG A 184 -2.87 -22.03 -8.50
N GLY A 185 -3.89 -22.63 -9.11
CA GLY A 185 -3.72 -23.54 -10.25
C GLY A 185 -3.65 -22.88 -11.64
N ARG A 186 -3.78 -21.54 -11.75
CA ARG A 186 -3.89 -20.86 -13.07
C ARG A 186 -2.82 -19.81 -13.37
N VAL A 187 -1.80 -19.67 -12.54
CA VAL A 187 -0.61 -18.86 -12.85
C VAL A 187 0.52 -19.83 -13.20
N ALA A 188 0.90 -19.90 -14.47
CA ALA A 188 1.98 -20.76 -14.93
C ALA A 188 3.31 -20.30 -14.31
N GLY A 189 4.03 -21.22 -13.63
CA GLY A 189 5.46 -21.03 -13.27
C GLY A 189 5.83 -21.00 -11.79
N TRP A 190 4.93 -21.28 -10.84
CA TRP A 190 5.31 -21.28 -9.41
C TRP A 190 5.86 -22.64 -8.92
N PRO A 191 7.04 -22.69 -8.24
CA PRO A 191 7.68 -23.94 -7.79
C PRO A 191 7.15 -24.53 -6.47
N GLY A 192 6.16 -23.91 -5.83
CA GLY A 192 5.62 -24.32 -4.52
C GLY A 192 6.29 -23.59 -3.34
N PRO A 193 5.71 -23.62 -2.12
CA PRO A 193 6.39 -23.08 -0.95
C PRO A 193 7.70 -23.85 -0.68
N PRO A 194 8.74 -23.20 -0.13
CA PRO A 194 9.93 -23.91 0.31
C PRO A 194 9.50 -25.01 1.28
N ARG A 195 9.88 -26.25 0.97
CA ARG A 195 9.70 -27.36 1.91
C ARG A 195 10.44 -26.94 3.18
N ARG A 196 9.78 -27.04 4.34
CA ARG A 196 10.50 -27.06 5.61
C ARG A 196 11.42 -28.27 5.57
N ASP A 197 12.68 -28.09 5.21
CA ASP A 197 13.74 -29.05 5.50
C ASP A 197 14.07 -28.96 6.99
N GLY A 198 13.15 -29.46 7.80
CA GLY A 198 13.45 -29.77 9.18
C GLY A 198 14.37 -30.98 9.24
N SER A 199 15.66 -30.78 8.97
CA SER A 199 16.74 -31.74 9.24
C SER A 199 18.09 -31.01 9.38
N LEU A 200 18.23 -30.25 10.46
CA LEU A 200 19.54 -30.03 11.08
C LEU A 200 19.69 -31.03 12.22
N LEU A 201 20.74 -31.85 12.11
CA LEU A 201 21.49 -32.50 13.18
C LEU A 201 20.89 -33.77 13.82
N GLY A 202 21.40 -34.90 13.34
CA GLY A 202 21.71 -36.10 14.11
C GLY A 202 23.07 -36.62 13.66
#